data_AF-A0A5N5N4A8-F1
#
_entry.id   AF-A0A5N5N4A8-F1
#
_cell.length_a   1.000
_cell.length_b   1.000
_cell.length_c   1.000
_cell.angle_alpha   90.00
_cell.angle_beta   90.00
_cell.angle_gamma   90.00
#
_symmetry.space_group_name_H-M   'P 1'
#
loop_
_entity.id
_entity.type
_entity.pdbx_description
1 polymer ?
#
loop_
_entity_poly.entity_id
_entity_poly.type
_entity_poly.pdbx_seq_one_letter_code
_entity_poly.pdbx_strand_id
1 'polypeptide(L)'
;MKLQALTKENEDLKERTLQMETQSKEHLKEWNKTKQEAADFQRKCEEFLSRLASKLSVDLAENDKLMETVVSLVDLCCRERDRQKTQICALEESVKSHEVESKASRETVRRLVADVDHEQKVSASRASDLNSVRQELDCILLKKQGLEADNKSLRNKLQENELALVAAREECSSYEKRSQDLEQKLLMSQNEVQALHSRMESFFKEVQVLLGNEPAVSLPKEEDVLERLREVCRREKSSTESVTGMEDRVAAVLQELGRQSELHRAAEQRAQQLQNKMQTLESELFTAGVSKDEQSHEKQQYLQFLEHLSEKMRIEHITTDVGFDMRLEAILTRAEQLTRQEGTALVEAKTLVYSLQKKLKEQKQRLESKDLHMDLLRRKVAQLDEEKRSRSALAVERDDATLASRKLQKKVERLQAELNAMRISTTDLKAQLSHTNELKIRVMEQNRTIEDQSKSLGKLEKNKVKVEKRLATVKTELQNQEHRARDELQQAQRLLQSQASAMAELSHREKKLLDFCTVIAQMLGVNMPASVPSCEVIKRLEVLIHSGHHFPLANQCVVQHYQHHMALIPDAPACSIITAGSTGPEGPIHPPLTTTTTT
;
A
#
# COMPACT_ATOMS: atom_id res chain seq x y z
N MET A 1 43.77 -137.09 50.89
CA MET A 1 43.00 -135.84 51.08
C MET A 1 43.85 -134.56 50.94
N LYS A 2 45.05 -134.41 51.53
CA LYS A 2 45.84 -133.14 51.40
C LYS A 2 46.16 -132.68 49.97
N LEU A 3 46.39 -133.62 49.04
CA LEU A 3 46.76 -133.31 47.64
C LEU A 3 45.62 -132.66 46.83
N GLN A 4 44.36 -132.89 47.21
CA GLN A 4 43.18 -132.46 46.44
C GLN A 4 42.75 -131.02 46.77
N ALA A 5 42.98 -130.59 48.01
CA ALA A 5 42.79 -129.19 48.43
C ALA A 5 43.84 -128.27 47.77
N LEU A 6 45.11 -128.70 47.75
CA LEU A 6 46.20 -127.96 47.11
C LEU A 6 46.04 -127.82 45.59
N THR A 7 45.43 -128.79 44.89
CA THR A 7 45.09 -128.61 43.47
C THR A 7 44.01 -127.55 43.27
N LYS A 8 42.93 -127.58 44.06
CA LYS A 8 41.85 -126.59 43.93
C LYS A 8 42.30 -125.18 44.30
N GLU A 9 43.08 -125.03 45.37
CA GLU A 9 43.67 -123.74 45.75
C GLU A 9 44.62 -123.20 44.66
N ASN A 10 45.36 -124.07 43.97
CA ASN A 10 46.21 -123.70 42.84
C ASN A 10 45.39 -123.32 41.58
N GLU A 11 44.22 -123.92 41.37
CA GLU A 11 43.25 -123.54 40.32
C GLU A 11 42.59 -122.18 40.64
N ASP A 12 42.09 -121.97 41.86
CA ASP A 12 41.52 -120.68 42.32
C ASP A 12 42.57 -119.55 42.26
N LEU A 13 43.84 -119.85 42.57
CA LEU A 13 44.95 -118.90 42.42
C LEU A 13 45.27 -118.61 40.95
N LYS A 14 45.25 -119.62 40.06
CA LYS A 14 45.41 -119.41 38.61
C LYS A 14 44.27 -118.57 38.03
N GLU A 15 43.02 -118.82 38.43
CA GLU A 15 41.87 -118.05 37.95
C GLU A 15 41.95 -116.59 38.44
N ARG A 16 42.33 -116.36 39.70
CA ARG A 16 42.65 -115.00 40.18
C ARG A 16 43.83 -114.37 39.44
N THR A 17 44.90 -115.10 39.14
CA THR A 17 46.02 -114.58 38.34
C THR A 17 45.53 -114.19 36.95
N LEU A 18 44.73 -115.02 36.28
CA LEU A 18 44.16 -114.73 34.97
C LEU A 18 43.20 -113.52 35.01
N GLN A 19 42.37 -113.42 36.05
CA GLN A 19 41.47 -112.28 36.25
C GLN A 19 42.24 -110.97 36.47
N MET A 20 43.27 -110.98 37.34
CA MET A 20 44.14 -109.84 37.57
C MET A 20 44.96 -109.48 36.32
N GLU A 21 45.38 -110.47 35.53
CA GLU A 21 46.05 -110.26 34.25
C GLU A 21 45.11 -109.62 33.21
N THR A 22 43.85 -110.05 33.14
CA THR A 22 42.82 -109.44 32.28
C THR A 22 42.50 -108.01 32.73
N GLN A 23 42.31 -107.76 34.03
CA GLN A 23 42.11 -106.40 34.56
C GLN A 23 43.32 -105.50 34.32
N SER A 24 44.54 -106.01 34.49
CA SER A 24 45.78 -105.30 34.17
C SER A 24 45.86 -104.96 32.67
N LYS A 25 45.49 -105.89 31.78
CA LYS A 25 45.39 -105.64 30.33
C LYS A 25 44.32 -104.61 30.00
N GLU A 26 43.17 -104.61 30.68
CA GLU A 26 42.10 -103.61 30.48
C GLU A 26 42.56 -102.21 30.91
N HIS A 27 43.12 -102.08 32.12
CA HIS A 27 43.69 -100.81 32.60
C HIS A 27 44.84 -100.32 31.73
N LEU A 28 45.68 -101.23 31.20
CA LEU A 28 46.75 -100.88 30.27
C LEU A 28 46.19 -100.36 28.93
N LYS A 29 45.11 -100.95 28.39
CA LYS A 29 44.43 -100.41 27.20
C LYS A 29 43.85 -99.03 27.47
N GLU A 30 43.17 -98.84 28.60
CA GLU A 30 42.51 -97.57 28.94
C GLU A 30 43.53 -96.46 29.24
N TRP A 31 44.64 -96.80 29.91
CA TRP A 31 45.80 -95.90 30.07
C TRP A 31 46.44 -95.54 28.72
N ASN A 32 46.63 -96.52 27.82
CA ASN A 32 47.15 -96.23 26.47
C ASN A 32 46.17 -95.38 25.65
N LYS A 33 44.86 -95.62 25.76
CA LYS A 33 43.81 -94.84 25.09
C LYS A 33 43.78 -93.39 25.59
N THR A 34 43.72 -93.17 26.91
CA THR A 34 43.74 -91.83 27.51
C THR A 34 45.04 -91.09 27.23
N LYS A 35 46.18 -91.80 27.21
CA LYS A 35 47.48 -91.26 26.77
C LYS A 35 47.48 -90.86 25.29
N GLN A 36 46.87 -91.66 24.41
CA GLN A 36 46.71 -91.34 22.99
C GLN A 36 45.80 -90.13 22.78
N GLU A 37 44.66 -90.07 23.47
CA GLU A 37 43.73 -88.94 23.44
C GLU A 37 44.39 -87.65 23.96
N ALA A 38 45.20 -87.72 25.02
CA ALA A 38 45.99 -86.61 25.51
C ALA A 38 47.05 -86.14 24.48
N ALA A 39 47.76 -87.07 23.84
CA ALA A 39 48.72 -86.75 22.78
C ALA A 39 48.05 -86.17 21.51
N ASP A 40 46.86 -86.66 21.15
CA ASP A 40 46.08 -86.14 20.03
C ASP A 40 45.47 -84.75 20.33
N PHE A 41 45.12 -84.48 21.59
CA PHE A 41 44.73 -83.15 22.04
C PHE A 41 45.91 -82.18 22.06
N GLN A 42 47.06 -82.60 22.60
CA GLN A 42 48.31 -81.83 22.59
C GLN A 42 48.70 -81.42 21.16
N ARG A 43 48.70 -82.36 20.21
CA ARG A 43 48.99 -82.07 18.80
C ARG A 43 48.07 -81.01 18.20
N LYS A 44 46.76 -81.06 18.50
CA LYS A 44 45.79 -80.05 18.05
C LYS A 44 46.04 -78.68 18.67
N CYS A 45 46.46 -78.63 19.93
CA CYS A 45 46.87 -77.39 20.60
C CYS A 45 48.14 -76.80 19.97
N GLU A 46 49.14 -77.63 19.68
CA GLU A 46 50.38 -77.24 18.99
C GLU A 46 50.08 -76.73 17.57
N GLU A 47 49.28 -77.44 16.78
CA GLU A 47 48.82 -77.01 15.46
C GLU A 47 48.06 -75.66 15.51
N PHE A 48 47.19 -75.46 16.50
CA PHE A 48 46.47 -74.20 16.70
C PHE A 48 47.43 -73.06 17.04
N LEU A 49 48.38 -73.29 17.95
CA LEU A 49 49.40 -72.31 18.33
C LEU A 49 50.31 -71.95 17.14
N SER A 50 50.79 -72.93 16.36
CA SER A 50 51.60 -72.67 15.16
C SER A 50 50.83 -71.88 14.09
N ARG A 51 49.54 -72.17 13.89
CA ARG A 51 48.68 -71.41 12.97
C ARG A 51 48.45 -69.98 13.47
N LEU A 52 48.31 -69.77 14.77
CA LEU A 52 48.11 -68.44 15.35
C LEU A 52 49.43 -67.62 15.33
N ALA A 53 50.55 -68.23 15.71
CA ALA A 53 51.88 -67.62 15.63
C ALA A 53 52.26 -67.22 14.21
N SER A 54 52.02 -68.08 13.21
CA SER A 54 52.27 -67.73 11.80
C SER A 54 51.39 -66.59 11.26
N LYS A 55 50.18 -66.40 11.80
CA LYS A 55 49.32 -65.25 11.47
C LYS A 55 49.71 -63.97 12.19
N LEU A 56 50.39 -64.08 13.32
CA LEU A 56 50.95 -62.97 14.10
C LEU A 56 52.42 -62.67 13.76
N SER A 57 53.02 -63.43 12.82
CA SER A 57 54.44 -63.36 12.45
C SER A 57 55.41 -63.54 13.63
N VAL A 58 55.06 -64.43 14.57
CA VAL A 58 55.93 -64.80 15.71
C VAL A 58 56.81 -65.97 15.32
N ASP A 59 58.13 -65.82 15.50
CA ASP A 59 59.08 -66.90 15.24
C ASP A 59 58.98 -68.01 16.31
N LEU A 60 58.92 -69.26 15.86
CA LEU A 60 58.61 -70.41 16.70
C LEU A 60 59.85 -71.00 17.41
N ALA A 61 61.05 -70.60 16.99
CA ALA A 61 62.28 -71.34 17.30
C ALA A 61 62.89 -71.06 18.69
N GLU A 62 62.54 -69.97 19.37
CA GLU A 62 63.31 -69.46 20.53
C GLU A 62 62.48 -69.21 21.80
N ASN A 63 61.24 -69.68 21.90
CA ASN A 63 60.31 -69.23 22.95
C ASN A 63 59.61 -70.36 23.72
N ASP A 64 60.20 -70.76 24.87
CA ASP A 64 59.64 -71.72 25.84
C ASP A 64 58.26 -71.31 26.39
N LYS A 65 57.85 -70.05 26.23
CA LYS A 65 56.57 -69.48 26.67
C LYS A 65 55.74 -68.97 25.48
N LEU A 66 55.72 -69.76 24.40
CA LEU A 66 55.04 -69.42 23.15
C LEU A 66 53.57 -68.99 23.34
N MET A 67 52.82 -69.71 24.19
CA MET A 67 51.43 -69.41 24.49
C MET A 67 51.25 -68.05 25.20
N GLU A 68 52.06 -67.74 26.21
CA GLU A 68 52.02 -66.45 26.92
C GLU A 68 52.38 -65.28 25.98
N THR A 69 53.35 -65.51 25.08
CA THR A 69 53.79 -64.53 24.08
C THR A 69 52.70 -64.26 23.04
N VAL A 70 52.06 -65.31 22.53
CA VAL A 70 50.95 -65.21 21.58
C VAL A 70 49.75 -64.50 22.22
N VAL A 71 49.39 -64.81 23.47
CA VAL A 71 48.33 -64.09 24.21
C VAL A 71 48.68 -62.61 24.37
N SER A 72 49.90 -62.30 24.81
CA SER A 72 50.37 -60.91 25.00
C SER A 72 50.33 -60.09 23.70
N LEU A 73 50.64 -60.73 22.57
CA LEU A 73 50.60 -60.09 21.25
C LEU A 73 49.15 -59.93 20.75
N VAL A 74 48.26 -60.89 21.00
CA VAL A 74 46.82 -60.73 20.75
C VAL A 74 46.24 -59.58 21.58
N ASP A 75 46.63 -59.44 22.85
CA ASP A 75 46.22 -58.31 23.71
C ASP A 75 46.78 -56.97 23.23
N LEU A 76 47.98 -56.95 22.67
CA LEU A 76 48.54 -55.76 22.02
C LEU A 76 47.77 -55.41 20.74
N CYS A 77 47.49 -56.39 19.87
CA CYS A 77 46.68 -56.21 18.67
C CYS A 77 45.25 -55.75 19.01
N CYS A 78 44.64 -56.27 20.08
CA CYS A 78 43.34 -55.84 20.57
C CYS A 78 43.37 -54.37 21.00
N ARG A 79 44.32 -53.98 21.86
CA ARG A 79 44.50 -52.59 22.32
C ARG A 79 44.77 -51.63 21.16
N GLU A 80 45.61 -52.01 20.20
CA GLU A 80 45.91 -51.20 19.01
C GLU A 80 44.68 -51.07 18.10
N ARG A 81 43.92 -52.14 17.89
CA ARG A 81 42.65 -52.15 17.14
C ARG A 81 41.60 -51.27 17.79
N ASP A 82 41.54 -51.23 19.12
CA ASP A 82 40.60 -50.36 19.85
C ASP A 82 41.09 -48.90 19.94
N ARG A 83 42.41 -48.66 19.97
CA ARG A 83 43.02 -47.33 19.76
C ARG A 83 42.71 -46.78 18.36
N GLN A 84 42.86 -47.60 17.32
CA GLN A 84 42.53 -47.24 15.94
C GLN A 84 41.04 -46.95 15.76
N LYS A 85 40.13 -47.77 16.32
CA LYS A 85 38.70 -47.46 16.33
C LYS A 85 38.42 -46.09 16.97
N THR A 86 39.03 -45.82 18.13
CA THR A 86 38.86 -44.54 18.83
C THR A 86 39.36 -43.37 17.97
N GLN A 87 40.49 -43.54 17.29
CA GLN A 87 41.04 -42.55 16.36
C GLN A 87 40.15 -42.36 15.12
N ILE A 88 39.54 -43.43 14.59
CA ILE A 88 38.56 -43.34 13.48
C ILE A 88 37.31 -42.58 13.93
N CYS A 89 36.72 -42.90 15.09
CA CYS A 89 35.57 -42.17 15.62
C CYS A 89 35.86 -40.68 15.78
N ALA A 90 37.01 -40.32 16.36
CA ALA A 90 37.41 -38.91 16.53
C ALA A 90 37.62 -38.19 15.18
N LEU A 91 38.16 -38.87 14.16
CA LEU A 91 38.29 -38.33 12.81
C LEU A 91 36.92 -38.17 12.13
N GLU A 92 36.00 -39.13 12.28
CA GLU A 92 34.64 -39.00 11.78
C GLU A 92 33.88 -37.84 12.43
N GLU A 93 34.01 -37.65 13.75
CA GLU A 93 33.42 -36.52 14.48
C GLU A 93 34.00 -35.18 14.01
N SER A 94 35.31 -35.10 13.80
CA SER A 94 35.99 -33.94 13.23
C SER A 94 35.49 -33.62 11.81
N VAL A 95 35.37 -34.63 10.94
CA VAL A 95 34.81 -34.47 9.58
C VAL A 95 33.36 -34.01 9.62
N LYS A 96 32.51 -34.59 10.48
CA LYS A 96 31.10 -34.17 10.68
C LYS A 96 31.03 -32.72 11.16
N SER A 97 31.89 -32.32 12.09
CA SER A 97 31.99 -30.94 12.60
C SER A 97 32.37 -29.96 11.49
N HIS A 98 33.45 -30.24 10.73
CA HIS A 98 33.86 -29.42 9.60
C HIS A 98 32.82 -29.39 8.47
N GLU A 99 32.05 -30.45 8.25
CA GLU A 99 30.96 -30.41 7.26
C GLU A 99 29.85 -29.43 7.66
N VAL A 100 29.49 -29.40 8.96
CA VAL A 100 28.52 -28.44 9.52
C VAL A 100 29.07 -27.01 9.46
N GLU A 101 30.32 -26.79 9.87
CA GLU A 101 31.01 -25.50 9.78
C GLU A 101 31.08 -25.00 8.32
N SER A 102 31.44 -25.88 7.38
CA SER A 102 31.51 -25.59 5.95
C SER A 102 30.14 -25.26 5.35
N LYS A 103 29.06 -25.91 5.82
CA LYS A 103 27.67 -25.56 5.48
C LYS A 103 27.29 -24.17 6.02
N ALA A 104 27.61 -23.87 7.27
CA ALA A 104 27.34 -22.57 7.90
C ALA A 104 28.14 -21.43 7.24
N SER A 105 29.39 -21.68 6.85
CA SER A 105 30.23 -20.76 6.08
C SER A 105 29.65 -20.48 4.70
N ARG A 106 29.27 -21.51 3.92
CA ARG A 106 28.59 -21.33 2.62
C ARG A 106 27.28 -20.54 2.74
N GLU A 107 26.50 -20.76 3.79
CA GLU A 107 25.28 -20.00 4.05
C GLU A 107 25.57 -18.53 4.40
N THR A 108 26.64 -18.28 5.16
CA THR A 108 27.06 -16.91 5.48
C THR A 108 27.56 -16.16 4.24
N VAL A 109 28.36 -16.82 3.38
CA VAL A 109 28.78 -16.26 2.09
C VAL A 109 27.56 -15.97 1.20
N ARG A 110 26.58 -16.88 1.12
CA ARG A 110 25.33 -16.67 0.36
C ARG A 110 24.57 -15.44 0.83
N ARG A 111 24.41 -15.25 2.15
CA ARG A 111 23.76 -14.05 2.72
C ARG A 111 24.54 -12.78 2.38
N LEU A 112 25.86 -12.77 2.58
CA LEU A 112 26.70 -11.61 2.25
C LEU A 112 26.65 -11.25 0.75
N VAL A 113 26.59 -12.23 -0.16
CA VAL A 113 26.41 -11.98 -1.60
C VAL A 113 25.04 -11.34 -1.87
N ALA A 114 23.96 -11.83 -1.23
CA ALA A 114 22.63 -11.23 -1.37
C ALA A 114 22.56 -9.81 -0.81
N ASP A 115 23.25 -9.53 0.30
CA ASP A 115 23.35 -8.20 0.90
C ASP A 115 24.13 -7.23 0.00
N VAL A 116 25.24 -7.69 -0.61
CA VAL A 116 26.01 -6.91 -1.60
C VAL A 116 25.20 -6.65 -2.87
N ASP A 117 24.49 -7.64 -3.40
CA ASP A 117 23.57 -7.47 -4.54
C ASP A 117 22.45 -6.47 -4.23
N HIS A 118 21.96 -6.44 -2.98
CA HIS A 118 20.95 -5.50 -2.54
C HIS A 118 21.52 -4.08 -2.45
N GLU A 119 22.64 -3.87 -1.75
CA GLU A 119 23.30 -2.57 -1.66
C GLU A 119 23.78 -2.06 -3.03
N GLN A 120 24.21 -2.93 -3.94
CA GLN A 120 24.54 -2.52 -5.31
C GLN A 120 23.31 -1.97 -6.06
N LYS A 121 22.14 -2.61 -5.93
CA LYS A 121 20.87 -2.12 -6.51
C LYS A 121 20.43 -0.80 -5.87
N VAL A 122 20.52 -0.68 -4.55
CA VAL A 122 20.18 0.55 -3.80
C VAL A 122 21.15 1.69 -4.14
N SER A 123 22.45 1.41 -4.26
CA SER A 123 23.47 2.37 -4.69
C SER A 123 23.22 2.85 -6.12
N ALA A 124 22.88 1.94 -7.04
CA ALA A 124 22.52 2.27 -8.42
C ALA A 124 21.25 3.15 -8.50
N SER A 125 20.21 2.85 -7.69
CA SER A 125 19.01 3.70 -7.64
C SER A 125 19.32 5.09 -7.07
N ARG A 126 20.06 5.17 -5.95
CA ARG A 126 20.51 6.45 -5.37
C ARG A 126 21.35 7.28 -6.35
N ALA A 127 22.21 6.64 -7.15
CA ALA A 127 22.99 7.31 -8.19
C ALA A 127 22.10 7.85 -9.34
N SER A 128 21.05 7.11 -9.71
CA SER A 128 20.04 7.58 -10.68
C SER A 128 19.27 8.78 -10.14
N ASP A 129 18.77 8.70 -8.90
CA ASP A 129 18.02 9.78 -8.25
C ASP A 129 18.87 11.06 -8.14
N LEU A 130 20.14 10.92 -7.71
CA LEU A 130 21.10 12.02 -7.62
C LEU A 130 21.40 12.66 -8.99
N ASN A 131 21.39 11.88 -10.07
CA ASN A 131 21.52 12.42 -11.42
C ASN A 131 20.24 13.15 -11.89
N SER A 132 19.04 12.68 -11.51
CA SER A 132 17.79 13.43 -11.76
C SER A 132 17.80 14.78 -11.06
N VAL A 133 18.12 14.81 -9.76
CA VAL A 133 18.20 16.05 -8.97
C VAL A 133 19.23 17.03 -9.54
N ARG A 134 20.36 16.53 -10.08
CA ARG A 134 21.34 17.38 -10.80
C ARG A 134 20.75 17.99 -12.08
N GLN A 135 20.07 17.21 -12.90
CA GLN A 135 19.41 17.72 -14.12
C GLN A 135 18.31 18.75 -13.80
N GLU A 136 17.54 18.52 -12.73
CA GLU A 136 16.55 19.47 -12.23
C GLU A 136 17.20 20.78 -11.74
N LEU A 137 18.31 20.69 -11.00
CA LEU A 137 19.09 21.84 -10.56
C LEU A 137 19.61 22.65 -11.76
N ASP A 138 20.20 22.01 -12.76
CA ASP A 138 20.67 22.68 -13.98
C ASP A 138 19.52 23.37 -14.73
N CYS A 139 18.36 22.71 -14.83
CA CYS A 139 17.15 23.29 -15.40
C CYS A 139 16.64 24.51 -14.60
N ILE A 140 16.76 24.49 -13.28
CA ILE A 140 16.39 25.62 -12.41
C ILE A 140 17.40 26.77 -12.56
N LEU A 141 18.70 26.48 -12.65
CA LEU A 141 19.74 27.48 -12.87
C LEU A 141 19.58 28.19 -14.22
N LEU A 142 19.29 27.46 -15.30
CA LEU A 142 18.99 28.05 -16.61
C LEU A 142 17.74 28.95 -16.58
N LYS A 143 16.66 28.52 -15.91
CA LYS A 143 15.47 29.36 -15.71
C LYS A 143 15.79 30.63 -14.91
N LYS A 144 16.58 30.51 -13.84
CA LYS A 144 17.02 31.64 -13.02
C LYS A 144 17.80 32.65 -13.86
N GLN A 145 18.78 32.20 -14.66
CA GLN A 145 19.57 33.06 -15.54
C GLN A 145 18.68 33.80 -16.57
N GLY A 146 17.68 33.11 -17.15
CA GLY A 146 16.68 33.75 -18.01
C GLY A 146 15.91 34.86 -17.31
N LEU A 147 15.36 34.58 -16.12
CA LEU A 147 14.64 35.56 -15.31
C LEU A 147 15.53 36.74 -14.85
N GLU A 148 16.82 36.51 -14.60
CA GLU A 148 17.79 37.57 -14.28
C GLU A 148 18.06 38.48 -15.50
N ALA A 149 18.17 37.90 -16.70
CA ALA A 149 18.29 38.65 -17.95
C ALA A 149 17.04 39.48 -18.26
N ASP A 150 15.84 38.89 -18.10
CA ASP A 150 14.56 39.59 -18.27
C ASP A 150 14.41 40.74 -17.26
N ASN A 151 14.73 40.50 -15.98
CA ASN A 151 14.76 41.56 -14.95
C ASN A 151 15.71 42.70 -15.33
N LYS A 152 16.90 42.38 -15.88
CA LYS A 152 17.83 43.41 -16.36
C LYS A 152 17.25 44.20 -17.53
N SER A 153 16.60 43.53 -18.50
CA SER A 153 15.93 44.20 -19.62
C SER A 153 14.80 45.12 -19.15
N LEU A 154 13.99 44.67 -18.18
CA LEU A 154 12.90 45.47 -17.61
C LEU A 154 13.41 46.69 -16.84
N ARG A 155 14.50 46.56 -16.06
CA ARG A 155 15.12 47.73 -15.40
C ARG A 155 15.67 48.75 -16.39
N ASN A 156 16.33 48.29 -17.46
CA ASN A 156 16.81 49.19 -18.52
C ASN A 156 15.64 49.94 -19.18
N LYS A 157 14.57 49.24 -19.55
CA LYS A 157 13.34 49.86 -20.11
C LYS A 157 12.67 50.82 -19.14
N LEU A 158 12.66 50.52 -17.84
CA LEU A 158 12.14 51.43 -16.83
C LEU A 158 12.96 52.72 -16.80
N GLN A 159 14.29 52.63 -16.76
CA GLN A 159 15.19 53.77 -16.79
C GLN A 159 15.06 54.60 -18.09
N GLU A 160 14.91 53.95 -19.24
CA GLU A 160 14.64 54.62 -20.53
C GLU A 160 13.31 55.39 -20.50
N ASN A 161 12.25 54.81 -19.92
CA ASN A 161 10.96 55.48 -19.76
C ASN A 161 11.01 56.62 -18.73
N GLU A 162 11.75 56.46 -17.63
CA GLU A 162 11.96 57.52 -16.63
C GLU A 162 12.66 58.74 -17.26
N LEU A 163 13.71 58.52 -18.06
CA LEU A 163 14.40 59.58 -18.80
C LEU A 163 13.49 60.25 -19.84
N ALA A 164 12.72 59.47 -20.61
CA ALA A 164 11.76 60.00 -21.57
C ALA A 164 10.65 60.82 -20.89
N LEU A 165 10.20 60.40 -19.71
CA LEU A 165 9.19 61.09 -18.92
C LEU A 165 9.72 62.38 -18.28
N VAL A 166 11.00 62.43 -17.89
CA VAL A 166 11.66 63.68 -17.49
C VAL A 166 11.74 64.66 -18.66
N ALA A 167 12.21 64.21 -19.83
CA ALA A 167 12.28 65.04 -21.03
C ALA A 167 10.89 65.60 -21.45
N ALA A 168 9.85 64.75 -21.42
CA ALA A 168 8.48 65.19 -21.71
C ALA A 168 7.94 66.22 -20.69
N ARG A 169 8.33 66.11 -19.40
CA ARG A 169 7.97 67.12 -18.38
C ARG A 169 8.68 68.45 -18.62
N GLU A 170 9.95 68.43 -19.03
CA GLU A 170 10.71 69.63 -19.40
C GLU A 170 10.11 70.30 -20.64
N GLU A 171 9.72 69.51 -21.66
CA GLU A 171 9.05 70.00 -22.86
C GLU A 171 7.70 70.64 -22.53
N CYS A 172 6.85 69.99 -21.73
CA CYS A 172 5.61 70.56 -21.22
C CYS A 172 5.81 71.88 -20.48
N SER A 173 6.82 71.97 -19.59
CA SER A 173 7.15 73.23 -18.89
C SER A 173 7.62 74.32 -19.87
N SER A 174 8.28 73.96 -20.96
CA SER A 174 8.67 74.92 -22.01
C SER A 174 7.46 75.44 -22.80
N TYR A 175 6.48 74.57 -23.11
CA TYR A 175 5.24 74.98 -23.76
C TYR A 175 4.36 75.83 -22.84
N GLU A 176 4.27 75.51 -21.56
CA GLU A 176 3.53 76.29 -20.56
C GLU A 176 4.07 77.72 -20.45
N LYS A 177 5.40 77.89 -20.33
CA LYS A 177 6.05 79.21 -20.37
C LYS A 177 5.77 79.97 -21.67
N ARG A 178 5.74 79.27 -22.81
CA ARG A 178 5.43 79.86 -24.11
C ARG A 178 3.97 80.27 -24.25
N SER A 179 3.03 79.52 -23.65
CA SER A 179 1.62 79.92 -23.57
C SER A 179 1.46 81.20 -22.77
N GLN A 180 2.07 81.26 -21.58
CA GLN A 180 2.05 82.43 -20.70
C GLN A 180 2.63 83.68 -21.38
N ASP A 181 3.74 83.57 -22.11
CA ASP A 181 4.32 84.66 -22.91
C ASP A 181 3.39 85.14 -24.04
N LEU A 182 2.71 84.21 -24.74
CA LEU A 182 1.74 84.55 -25.78
C LEU A 182 0.47 85.18 -25.21
N GLU A 183 -0.02 84.71 -24.06
CA GLU A 183 -1.15 85.29 -23.33
C GLU A 183 -0.85 86.72 -22.86
N GLN A 184 0.35 86.96 -22.32
CA GLN A 184 0.82 88.31 -21.95
C GLN A 184 0.90 89.23 -23.18
N LYS A 185 1.45 88.76 -24.30
CA LYS A 185 1.52 89.53 -25.56
C LYS A 185 0.13 89.85 -26.13
N LEU A 186 -0.80 88.90 -26.06
CA LEU A 186 -2.19 89.10 -26.46
C LEU A 186 -2.86 90.17 -25.59
N LEU A 187 -2.69 90.11 -24.27
CA LEU A 187 -3.23 91.10 -23.34
C LEU A 187 -2.64 92.50 -23.58
N MET A 188 -1.33 92.60 -23.81
CA MET A 188 -0.68 93.87 -24.15
C MET A 188 -1.23 94.45 -25.47
N SER A 189 -1.37 93.62 -26.50
CA SER A 189 -1.94 94.05 -27.79
C SER A 189 -3.41 94.47 -27.67
N GLN A 190 -4.22 93.77 -26.85
CA GLN A 190 -5.60 94.18 -26.56
C GLN A 190 -5.66 95.54 -25.86
N ASN A 191 -4.79 95.78 -24.89
CA ASN A 191 -4.67 97.08 -24.20
C ASN A 191 -4.24 98.20 -25.17
N GLU A 192 -3.30 97.93 -26.07
CA GLU A 192 -2.87 98.88 -27.12
C GLU A 192 -4.01 99.23 -28.09
N VAL A 193 -4.75 98.21 -28.56
CA VAL A 193 -5.93 98.42 -29.42
C VAL A 193 -7.00 99.23 -28.69
N GLN A 194 -7.27 98.95 -27.42
CA GLN A 194 -8.22 99.71 -26.61
C GLN A 194 -7.77 101.16 -26.41
N ALA A 195 -6.47 101.40 -26.18
CA ALA A 195 -5.90 102.74 -26.06
C ALA A 195 -5.98 103.54 -27.38
N LEU A 196 -5.68 102.89 -28.51
CA LEU A 196 -5.84 103.49 -29.84
C LEU A 196 -7.30 103.81 -30.16
N HIS A 197 -8.23 102.92 -29.81
CA HIS A 197 -9.68 103.15 -29.97
C HIS A 197 -10.13 104.37 -29.15
N SER A 198 -9.70 104.44 -27.88
CA SER A 198 -9.99 105.56 -26.98
C SER A 198 -9.43 106.90 -27.50
N ARG A 199 -8.24 106.87 -28.13
CA ARG A 199 -7.64 108.05 -28.78
C ARG A 199 -8.40 108.45 -30.05
N MET A 200 -8.86 107.49 -30.84
CA MET A 200 -9.66 107.72 -32.05
C MET A 200 -11.05 108.30 -31.71
N GLU A 201 -11.72 107.80 -30.68
CA GLU A 201 -12.95 108.41 -30.16
C GLU A 201 -12.74 109.87 -29.72
N SER A 202 -11.59 110.15 -29.08
CA SER A 202 -11.25 111.50 -28.60
C SER A 202 -11.01 112.46 -29.77
N PHE A 203 -10.29 112.00 -30.81
CA PHE A 203 -10.10 112.75 -32.05
C PHE A 203 -11.42 113.04 -32.77
N PHE A 204 -12.33 112.06 -32.89
CA PHE A 204 -13.65 112.32 -33.49
C PHE A 204 -14.48 113.34 -32.71
N LYS A 205 -14.38 113.37 -31.37
CA LYS A 205 -15.00 114.42 -30.54
C LYS A 205 -14.38 115.81 -30.79
N GLU A 206 -13.06 115.92 -30.95
CA GLU A 206 -12.39 117.18 -31.31
C GLU A 206 -12.83 117.70 -32.69
N VAL A 207 -12.89 116.82 -33.70
CA VAL A 207 -13.37 117.19 -35.05
C VAL A 207 -14.84 117.60 -35.03
N GLN A 208 -15.68 116.94 -34.24
CA GLN A 208 -17.10 117.30 -34.07
C GLN A 208 -17.27 118.71 -33.48
N VAL A 209 -16.40 119.12 -32.54
CA VAL A 209 -16.36 120.49 -31.99
C VAL A 209 -15.91 121.51 -33.03
N LEU A 210 -14.84 121.22 -33.79
CA LEU A 210 -14.35 122.11 -34.86
C LEU A 210 -15.36 122.32 -36.00
N LEU A 211 -16.20 121.32 -36.28
CA LEU A 211 -17.30 121.41 -37.25
C LEU A 211 -18.55 122.16 -36.73
N GLY A 212 -18.49 122.70 -35.50
CA GLY A 212 -19.48 123.64 -34.97
C GLY A 212 -20.80 123.02 -34.51
N ASN A 213 -20.82 121.72 -34.18
CA ASN A 213 -22.01 121.06 -33.64
C ASN A 213 -22.01 121.08 -32.10
N GLU A 214 -23.15 121.41 -31.48
CA GLU A 214 -23.38 121.07 -30.07
C GLU A 214 -23.38 119.54 -29.87
N PRO A 215 -22.98 119.05 -28.68
CA PRO A 215 -22.80 117.62 -28.45
C PRO A 215 -24.14 116.88 -28.32
N ALA A 216 -24.56 116.21 -29.40
CA ALA A 216 -25.59 115.18 -29.33
C ALA A 216 -25.10 113.95 -28.55
N VAL A 217 -26.02 113.25 -27.88
CA VAL A 217 -25.75 112.28 -26.80
C VAL A 217 -25.13 110.93 -27.27
N SER A 218 -24.84 110.74 -28.56
CA SER A 218 -24.27 109.51 -29.12
C SER A 218 -22.85 109.70 -29.65
N LEU A 219 -22.00 108.68 -29.52
CA LEU A 219 -20.65 108.67 -30.09
C LEU A 219 -20.68 109.03 -31.60
N PRO A 220 -19.83 109.96 -32.07
CA PRO A 220 -19.73 110.29 -33.48
C PRO A 220 -19.15 109.09 -34.26
N LYS A 221 -19.81 108.70 -35.35
CA LYS A 221 -19.26 107.74 -36.31
C LYS A 221 -18.52 108.48 -37.42
N GLU A 222 -17.59 107.78 -38.05
CA GLU A 222 -16.83 108.28 -39.21
C GLU A 222 -17.74 108.82 -40.33
N GLU A 223 -18.87 108.12 -40.54
CA GLU A 223 -19.92 108.44 -41.50
C GLU A 223 -20.54 109.84 -41.26
N ASP A 224 -20.78 110.21 -40.00
CA ASP A 224 -21.38 111.48 -39.59
C ASP A 224 -20.43 112.68 -39.88
N VAL A 225 -19.13 112.46 -39.66
CA VAL A 225 -18.08 113.47 -39.90
C VAL A 225 -17.87 113.68 -41.40
N LEU A 226 -17.84 112.60 -42.19
CA LEU A 226 -17.66 112.65 -43.64
C LEU A 226 -18.82 113.37 -44.35
N GLU A 227 -20.06 113.13 -43.94
CA GLU A 227 -21.22 113.81 -44.55
C GLU A 227 -21.21 115.32 -44.24
N ARG A 228 -20.78 115.71 -43.04
CA ARG A 228 -20.66 117.13 -42.67
C ARG A 228 -19.54 117.85 -43.43
N LEU A 229 -18.42 117.17 -43.72
CA LEU A 229 -17.35 117.72 -44.55
C LEU A 229 -17.86 118.04 -45.98
N ARG A 230 -18.61 117.10 -46.58
CA ARG A 230 -19.22 117.28 -47.92
C ARG A 230 -20.16 118.48 -47.99
N GLU A 231 -20.91 118.75 -46.92
CA GLU A 231 -21.80 119.92 -46.79
C GLU A 231 -21.02 121.25 -46.74
N VAL A 232 -19.88 121.30 -46.02
CA VAL A 232 -19.02 122.50 -46.00
C VAL A 232 -18.44 122.79 -47.39
N CYS A 233 -17.89 121.78 -48.08
CA CYS A 233 -17.35 121.95 -49.43
C CYS A 233 -18.41 122.38 -50.47
N ARG A 234 -19.67 121.91 -50.33
CA ARG A 234 -20.78 122.37 -51.20
C ARG A 234 -21.07 123.86 -51.01
N ARG A 235 -21.00 124.37 -49.78
CA ARG A 235 -21.23 125.79 -49.46
C ARG A 235 -20.13 126.69 -50.03
N GLU A 236 -18.87 126.30 -49.88
CA GLU A 236 -17.72 127.01 -50.45
C GLU A 236 -17.84 127.17 -51.97
N LYS A 237 -18.20 126.10 -52.68
CA LYS A 237 -18.37 126.12 -54.14
C LYS A 237 -19.47 127.08 -54.61
N SER A 238 -20.58 127.16 -53.89
CA SER A 238 -21.65 128.14 -54.21
C SER A 238 -21.22 129.60 -54.00
N SER A 239 -20.24 129.84 -53.13
CA SER A 239 -19.68 131.18 -52.87
C SER A 239 -18.78 131.64 -54.01
N THR A 240 -17.92 130.75 -54.53
CA THR A 240 -17.00 131.07 -55.63
C THR A 240 -17.73 131.33 -56.96
N GLU A 241 -18.80 130.59 -57.25
CA GLU A 241 -19.65 130.82 -58.43
C GLU A 241 -20.33 132.22 -58.42
N SER A 242 -20.62 132.77 -57.23
CA SER A 242 -21.15 134.14 -57.06
C SER A 242 -20.11 135.22 -57.33
N VAL A 243 -18.83 134.97 -57.00
CA VAL A 243 -17.72 135.90 -57.24
C VAL A 243 -17.45 136.05 -58.73
N THR A 244 -17.40 134.95 -59.48
CA THR A 244 -17.18 134.98 -60.95
C THR A 244 -18.24 135.81 -61.68
N GLY A 245 -19.51 135.77 -61.24
CA GLY A 245 -20.59 136.60 -61.80
C GLY A 245 -20.48 138.11 -61.48
N MET A 246 -19.58 138.52 -60.59
CA MET A 246 -19.23 139.94 -60.39
C MET A 246 -18.12 140.38 -61.34
N GLU A 247 -17.18 139.50 -61.68
CA GLU A 247 -16.03 139.77 -62.55
C GLU A 247 -16.48 140.05 -64.00
N ASP A 248 -17.45 139.28 -64.52
CA ASP A 248 -18.02 139.47 -65.87
C ASP A 248 -18.60 140.88 -66.08
N ARG A 249 -19.15 141.51 -65.04
CA ARG A 249 -19.71 142.88 -65.14
C ARG A 249 -18.65 143.97 -65.24
N VAL A 250 -17.42 143.70 -64.76
CA VAL A 250 -16.28 144.62 -64.86
C VAL A 250 -15.74 144.63 -66.30
N ALA A 251 -15.74 143.47 -66.97
CA ALA A 251 -15.27 143.35 -68.36
C ALA A 251 -16.06 144.23 -69.34
N ALA A 252 -17.39 144.37 -69.16
CA ALA A 252 -18.23 145.21 -70.02
C ALA A 252 -17.86 146.71 -69.96
N VAL A 253 -17.44 147.21 -68.80
CA VAL A 253 -17.06 148.64 -68.62
C VAL A 253 -15.73 148.96 -69.31
N LEU A 254 -14.82 147.99 -69.39
CA LEU A 254 -13.53 148.14 -70.09
C LEU A 254 -13.69 148.29 -71.62
N GLN A 255 -14.80 147.80 -72.19
CA GLN A 255 -15.02 147.79 -73.64
C GLN A 255 -15.25 149.19 -74.22
N GLU A 256 -15.97 150.07 -73.52
CA GLU A 256 -16.23 151.46 -73.97
C GLU A 256 -14.96 152.34 -73.89
N LEU A 257 -14.11 152.11 -72.89
CA LEU A 257 -12.79 152.78 -72.78
C LEU A 257 -11.86 152.38 -73.93
N GLY A 258 -12.00 151.15 -74.44
CA GLY A 258 -11.22 150.63 -75.58
C GLY A 258 -11.33 151.47 -76.85
N ARG A 259 -12.48 152.12 -77.09
CA ARG A 259 -12.73 152.93 -78.30
C ARG A 259 -12.01 154.29 -78.32
N GLN A 260 -11.63 154.82 -77.15
CA GLN A 260 -10.76 156.00 -77.02
C GLN A 260 -9.27 155.63 -77.13
N SER A 261 -8.90 154.42 -76.72
CA SER A 261 -7.52 153.91 -76.80
C SER A 261 -7.01 153.71 -78.24
N GLU A 262 -7.89 153.49 -79.22
CA GLU A 262 -7.49 153.09 -80.59
C GLU A 262 -6.62 154.15 -81.31
N LEU A 263 -6.86 155.43 -81.02
CA LEU A 263 -6.09 156.55 -81.58
C LEU A 263 -4.71 156.74 -80.92
N HIS A 264 -4.48 156.14 -79.74
CA HIS A 264 -3.17 156.12 -79.07
C HIS A 264 -2.36 154.86 -79.45
N ARG A 265 -3.07 153.73 -79.64
CA ARG A 265 -2.54 152.38 -79.91
C ARG A 265 -1.68 152.27 -81.17
N ALA A 266 -1.88 153.14 -82.16
CA ALA A 266 -1.09 153.17 -83.39
C ALA A 266 0.41 153.48 -83.15
N ALA A 267 0.75 154.14 -82.03
CA ALA A 267 2.14 154.38 -81.63
C ALA A 267 2.75 153.18 -80.86
N GLU A 268 1.97 152.54 -79.99
CA GLU A 268 2.44 151.46 -79.10
C GLU A 268 2.60 150.09 -79.80
N GLN A 269 1.87 149.83 -80.89
CA GLN A 269 1.98 148.56 -81.64
C GLN A 269 3.41 148.21 -82.11
N ARG A 270 4.27 149.22 -82.31
CA ARG A 270 5.70 149.00 -82.64
C ARG A 270 6.57 148.60 -81.46
N ALA A 271 6.17 148.90 -80.21
CA ALA A 271 6.87 148.50 -79.00
C ALA A 271 6.47 147.07 -78.58
N GLN A 272 5.16 146.78 -78.56
CA GLN A 272 4.63 145.50 -78.08
C GLN A 272 5.12 144.28 -78.89
N GLN A 273 5.37 144.45 -80.20
CA GLN A 273 5.86 143.38 -81.07
C GLN A 273 7.28 142.88 -80.71
N LEU A 274 8.11 143.72 -80.11
CA LEU A 274 9.44 143.35 -79.62
C LEU A 274 9.35 142.70 -78.23
N GLN A 275 8.50 143.23 -77.35
CA GLN A 275 8.32 142.72 -75.99
C GLN A 275 7.69 141.31 -75.97
N ASN A 276 6.66 141.06 -76.79
CA ASN A 276 6.02 139.74 -76.87
C ASN A 276 6.99 138.63 -77.34
N LYS A 277 7.92 138.95 -78.26
CA LYS A 277 8.95 138.02 -78.74
C LYS A 277 10.00 137.70 -77.67
N MET A 278 10.32 138.66 -76.82
CA MET A 278 11.26 138.45 -75.71
C MET A 278 10.65 137.49 -74.68
N GLN A 279 9.39 137.73 -74.30
CA GLN A 279 8.68 136.94 -73.29
C GLN A 279 8.39 135.49 -73.74
N THR A 280 8.20 135.23 -75.05
CA THR A 280 8.07 133.85 -75.56
C THR A 280 9.38 133.09 -75.40
N LEU A 281 10.50 133.68 -75.85
CA LEU A 281 11.83 133.05 -75.74
C LEU A 281 12.26 132.83 -74.28
N GLU A 282 11.89 133.73 -73.37
CA GLU A 282 12.10 133.55 -71.92
C GLU A 282 11.30 132.36 -71.37
N SER A 283 10.04 132.19 -71.79
CA SER A 283 9.20 131.05 -71.38
C SER A 283 9.69 129.71 -71.95
N GLU A 284 10.14 129.69 -73.21
CA GLU A 284 10.73 128.50 -73.85
C GLU A 284 12.04 128.11 -73.16
N LEU A 285 12.90 129.08 -72.84
CA LEU A 285 14.14 128.85 -72.09
C LEU A 285 13.88 128.31 -70.67
N PHE A 286 12.86 128.83 -69.98
CA PHE A 286 12.46 128.35 -68.66
C PHE A 286 11.94 126.90 -68.71
N THR A 287 11.03 126.58 -69.64
CA THR A 287 10.51 125.21 -69.80
C THR A 287 11.60 124.22 -70.21
N ALA A 288 12.52 124.61 -71.09
CA ALA A 288 13.69 123.79 -71.44
C ALA A 288 14.64 123.57 -70.26
N GLY A 289 14.73 124.53 -69.32
CA GLY A 289 15.43 124.37 -68.05
C GLY A 289 14.78 123.31 -67.16
N VAL A 290 13.48 123.44 -66.90
CA VAL A 290 12.72 122.50 -66.04
C VAL A 290 12.80 121.06 -66.58
N SER A 291 12.55 120.84 -67.88
CA SER A 291 12.63 119.49 -68.45
C SER A 291 14.03 118.90 -68.45
N LYS A 292 15.08 119.74 -68.49
CA LYS A 292 16.48 119.28 -68.35
C LYS A 292 16.78 118.86 -66.91
N ASP A 293 16.26 119.58 -65.93
CA ASP A 293 16.43 119.26 -64.51
C ASP A 293 15.64 117.99 -64.14
N GLU A 294 14.42 117.81 -64.67
CA GLU A 294 13.64 116.57 -64.58
C GLU A 294 14.40 115.38 -65.16
N GLN A 295 14.91 115.50 -66.40
CA GLN A 295 15.71 114.44 -67.04
C GLN A 295 17.01 114.14 -66.27
N SER A 296 17.65 115.15 -65.68
CA SER A 296 18.82 114.98 -64.83
C SER A 296 18.48 114.25 -63.52
N HIS A 297 17.31 114.55 -62.93
CA HIS A 297 16.82 113.91 -61.72
C HIS A 297 16.48 112.43 -61.95
N GLU A 298 15.73 112.11 -63.01
CA GLU A 298 15.44 110.72 -63.41
C GLU A 298 16.72 109.92 -63.66
N LYS A 299 17.69 110.49 -64.39
CA LYS A 299 19.00 109.87 -64.60
C LYS A 299 19.72 109.56 -63.29
N GLN A 300 19.65 110.47 -62.30
CA GLN A 300 20.30 110.27 -61.01
C GLN A 300 19.57 109.21 -60.15
N GLN A 301 18.23 109.17 -60.17
CA GLN A 301 17.47 108.09 -59.54
C GLN A 301 17.82 106.72 -60.16
N TYR A 302 17.94 106.64 -61.49
CA TYR A 302 18.27 105.39 -62.18
C TYR A 302 19.69 104.90 -61.86
N LEU A 303 20.65 105.82 -61.72
CA LEU A 303 22.01 105.50 -61.28
C LEU A 303 22.03 104.97 -59.84
N GLN A 304 21.30 105.60 -58.92
CA GLN A 304 21.16 105.14 -57.52
C GLN A 304 20.49 103.76 -57.43
N PHE A 305 19.49 103.49 -58.28
CA PHE A 305 18.86 102.17 -58.38
C PHE A 305 19.85 101.09 -58.83
N LEU A 306 20.66 101.35 -59.86
CA LEU A 306 21.67 100.39 -60.34
C LEU A 306 22.80 100.17 -59.32
N GLU A 307 23.12 101.18 -58.53
CA GLU A 307 24.06 101.08 -57.39
C GLU A 307 23.50 100.14 -56.31
N HIS A 308 22.28 100.39 -55.83
CA HIS A 308 21.58 99.50 -54.90
C HIS A 308 21.42 98.06 -55.45
N LEU A 309 21.18 97.90 -56.74
CA LEU A 309 21.08 96.57 -57.36
C LEU A 309 22.45 95.87 -57.39
N SER A 310 23.52 96.60 -57.70
CA SER A 310 24.90 96.09 -57.63
C SER A 310 25.28 95.67 -56.20
N GLU A 311 24.84 96.41 -55.19
CA GLU A 311 24.97 96.05 -53.76
C GLU A 311 24.23 94.75 -53.42
N LYS A 312 22.95 94.65 -53.75
CA LYS A 312 22.16 93.44 -53.46
C LYS A 312 22.71 92.20 -54.17
N MET A 313 23.33 92.36 -55.33
CA MET A 313 23.99 91.28 -56.08
C MET A 313 25.45 91.04 -55.69
N ARG A 314 26.00 91.87 -54.79
CA ARG A 314 27.39 91.85 -54.26
C ARG A 314 28.47 91.99 -55.34
N ILE A 315 28.23 92.85 -56.31
CA ILE A 315 29.17 93.16 -57.41
C ILE A 315 29.66 94.61 -57.40
N GLU A 316 29.38 95.36 -56.34
CA GLU A 316 29.79 96.75 -56.09
C GLU A 316 31.22 97.02 -56.58
N HIS A 317 32.19 96.28 -56.04
CA HIS A 317 33.62 96.32 -56.32
C HIS A 317 34.04 95.98 -57.77
N ILE A 318 33.14 95.40 -58.57
CA ILE A 318 33.33 95.20 -60.01
C ILE A 318 32.77 96.40 -60.77
N THR A 319 31.72 97.04 -60.23
CA THR A 319 30.92 98.08 -60.89
C THR A 319 31.32 99.52 -60.56
N THR A 320 32.25 99.74 -59.63
CA THR A 320 32.76 101.07 -59.22
C THR A 320 33.49 101.80 -60.34
N ASP A 321 34.26 101.08 -61.16
CA ASP A 321 35.19 101.66 -62.13
C ASP A 321 34.73 101.54 -63.60
N VAL A 322 33.48 101.09 -63.82
CA VAL A 322 32.93 100.80 -65.15
C VAL A 322 31.71 101.65 -65.47
N GLY A 323 31.61 102.06 -66.74
CA GLY A 323 30.50 102.85 -67.25
C GLY A 323 29.14 102.15 -67.14
N PHE A 324 28.08 102.95 -67.22
CA PHE A 324 26.66 102.54 -67.06
C PHE A 324 26.31 101.25 -67.80
N ASP A 325 26.66 101.14 -69.09
CA ASP A 325 26.33 99.98 -69.92
C ASP A 325 26.99 98.68 -69.43
N MET A 326 28.23 98.76 -68.94
CA MET A 326 28.95 97.61 -68.40
C MET A 326 28.48 97.22 -67.00
N ARG A 327 27.98 98.17 -66.19
CA ARG A 327 27.34 97.88 -64.90
C ARG A 327 26.08 97.01 -65.12
N LEU A 328 25.29 97.28 -66.15
CA LEU A 328 24.12 96.47 -66.51
C LEU A 328 24.50 95.05 -66.95
N GLU A 329 25.52 94.90 -67.79
CA GLU A 329 26.00 93.58 -68.25
C GLU A 329 26.58 92.73 -67.10
N ALA A 330 27.26 93.36 -66.14
CA ALA A 330 27.75 92.71 -64.93
C ALA A 330 26.60 92.21 -64.02
N ILE A 331 25.54 93.02 -63.87
CA ILE A 331 24.29 92.65 -63.17
C ILE A 331 23.65 91.42 -63.83
N LEU A 332 23.49 91.42 -65.16
CA LEU A 332 22.91 90.30 -65.92
C LEU A 332 23.74 89.02 -65.79
N THR A 333 25.05 89.12 -66.02
CA THR A 333 25.99 87.99 -65.88
C THR A 333 25.92 87.37 -64.48
N ARG A 334 25.81 88.21 -63.44
CA ARG A 334 25.69 87.76 -62.05
C ARG A 334 24.36 87.07 -61.78
N ALA A 335 23.25 87.56 -62.35
CA ALA A 335 21.93 86.92 -62.24
C ALA A 335 21.98 85.50 -62.84
N GLU A 336 22.50 85.35 -64.06
CA GLU A 336 22.64 84.05 -64.70
C GLU A 336 23.54 83.09 -63.90
N GLN A 337 24.63 83.58 -63.32
CA GLN A 337 25.53 82.77 -62.50
C GLN A 337 24.81 82.24 -61.26
N LEU A 338 24.04 83.09 -60.57
CA LEU A 338 23.24 82.68 -59.41
C LEU A 338 22.19 81.64 -59.80
N THR A 339 21.44 81.87 -60.89
CA THR A 339 20.47 80.89 -61.41
C THR A 339 21.11 79.55 -61.75
N ARG A 340 22.31 79.54 -62.35
CA ARG A 340 23.07 78.30 -62.61
C ARG A 340 23.48 77.60 -61.32
N GLN A 341 23.96 78.34 -60.32
CA GLN A 341 24.36 77.80 -59.02
C GLN A 341 23.19 77.18 -58.25
N GLU A 342 22.04 77.86 -58.20
CA GLU A 342 20.80 77.34 -57.63
C GLU A 342 20.31 76.09 -58.39
N GLY A 343 20.38 76.10 -59.73
CA GLY A 343 20.07 74.94 -60.56
C GLY A 343 20.94 73.72 -60.23
N THR A 344 22.25 73.89 -60.06
CA THR A 344 23.15 72.80 -59.64
C THR A 344 22.84 72.30 -58.24
N ALA A 345 22.65 73.19 -57.27
CA ALA A 345 22.32 72.83 -55.89
C ALA A 345 20.96 72.09 -55.79
N LEU A 346 19.97 72.47 -56.61
CA LEU A 346 18.68 71.81 -56.69
C LEU A 346 18.80 70.38 -57.26
N VAL A 347 19.64 70.16 -58.28
CA VAL A 347 19.91 68.83 -58.83
C VAL A 347 20.63 67.95 -57.81
N GLU A 348 21.65 68.47 -57.12
CA GLU A 348 22.35 67.78 -56.04
C GLU A 348 21.39 67.40 -54.91
N ALA A 349 20.58 68.34 -54.42
CA ALA A 349 19.56 68.07 -53.40
C ALA A 349 18.55 67.00 -53.85
N LYS A 350 18.08 67.05 -55.11
CA LYS A 350 17.15 66.06 -55.67
C LYS A 350 17.78 64.67 -55.76
N THR A 351 19.04 64.55 -56.17
CA THR A 351 19.75 63.25 -56.20
C THR A 351 20.01 62.71 -54.80
N LEU A 352 20.36 63.57 -53.84
CA LEU A 352 20.52 63.18 -52.43
C LEU A 352 19.20 62.66 -51.86
N VAL A 353 18.09 63.41 -52.03
CA VAL A 353 16.74 63.00 -51.61
C VAL A 353 16.36 61.64 -52.21
N TYR A 354 16.57 61.44 -53.51
CA TYR A 354 16.30 60.14 -54.15
C TYR A 354 17.15 59.01 -53.56
N SER A 355 18.44 59.26 -53.30
CA SER A 355 19.33 58.27 -52.66
C SER A 355 18.89 57.91 -51.24
N LEU A 356 18.40 58.89 -50.47
CA LEU A 356 17.88 58.70 -49.12
C LEU A 356 16.53 57.97 -49.14
N GLN A 357 15.63 58.30 -50.07
CA GLN A 357 14.37 57.59 -50.28
C GLN A 357 14.62 56.11 -50.64
N LYS A 358 15.61 55.82 -51.49
CA LYS A 358 16.01 54.45 -51.81
C LYS A 358 16.52 53.71 -50.57
N LYS A 359 17.44 54.31 -49.81
CA LYS A 359 17.96 53.74 -48.55
C LYS A 359 16.84 53.50 -47.52
N LEU A 360 15.90 54.43 -47.40
CA LEU A 360 14.73 54.30 -46.51
C LEU A 360 13.86 53.11 -46.91
N LYS A 361 13.59 52.92 -48.21
CA LYS A 361 12.84 51.77 -48.73
C LYS A 361 13.54 50.44 -48.46
N GLU A 362 14.85 50.38 -48.69
CA GLU A 362 15.68 49.19 -48.40
C GLU A 362 15.70 48.85 -46.89
N GLN A 363 15.83 49.85 -46.02
CA GLN A 363 15.78 49.65 -44.56
C GLN A 363 14.38 49.23 -44.10
N LYS A 364 13.31 49.79 -44.67
CA LYS A 364 11.93 49.39 -44.37
C LYS A 364 11.69 47.91 -44.72
N GLN A 365 12.10 47.47 -45.90
CA GLN A 365 12.00 46.06 -46.32
C GLN A 365 12.82 45.12 -45.42
N ARG A 366 14.01 45.55 -44.96
CA ARG A 366 14.81 44.80 -43.96
C ARG A 366 14.12 44.71 -42.61
N LEU A 367 13.43 45.76 -42.17
CA LEU A 367 12.66 45.76 -40.92
C LEU A 367 11.45 44.82 -41.03
N GLU A 368 10.63 44.97 -42.07
CA GLU A 368 9.47 44.10 -42.36
C GLU A 368 9.88 42.60 -42.42
N SER A 369 11.04 42.29 -43.01
CA SER A 369 11.61 40.93 -43.05
C SER A 369 12.04 40.41 -41.66
N LYS A 370 12.61 41.26 -40.81
CA LYS A 370 12.97 40.91 -39.43
C LYS A 370 11.74 40.75 -38.54
N ASP A 371 10.71 41.57 -38.72
CA ASP A 371 9.45 41.46 -37.97
C ASP A 371 8.73 40.15 -38.30
N LEU A 372 8.70 39.75 -39.57
CA LEU A 372 8.17 38.44 -39.98
C LEU A 372 8.95 37.26 -39.35
N HIS A 373 10.27 37.38 -39.23
CA HIS A 373 11.10 36.37 -38.55
C HIS A 373 10.86 36.35 -37.04
N MET A 374 10.73 37.51 -36.39
CA MET A 374 10.33 37.65 -34.98
C MET A 374 8.99 36.97 -34.72
N ASP A 375 7.99 37.17 -35.58
CA ASP A 375 6.67 36.54 -35.43
C ASP A 375 6.68 35.04 -35.65
N LEU A 376 7.54 34.53 -36.55
CA LEU A 376 7.76 33.10 -36.70
C LEU A 376 8.40 32.48 -35.45
N LEU A 377 9.41 33.14 -34.88
CA LEU A 377 10.06 32.70 -33.63
C LEU A 377 9.09 32.73 -32.45
N ARG A 378 8.30 33.81 -32.28
CA ARG A 378 7.23 33.91 -31.26
C ARG A 378 6.24 32.75 -31.37
N ARG A 379 5.75 32.44 -32.58
CA ARG A 379 4.88 31.28 -32.83
C ARG A 379 5.56 29.96 -32.48
N LYS A 380 6.85 29.78 -32.80
CA LYS A 380 7.56 28.54 -32.48
C LYS A 380 7.79 28.37 -30.97
N VAL A 381 8.09 29.44 -30.24
CA VAL A 381 8.17 29.42 -28.77
C VAL A 381 6.83 29.05 -28.17
N ALA A 382 5.73 29.69 -28.59
CA ALA A 382 4.39 29.36 -28.11
C ALA A 382 4.00 27.89 -28.36
N GLN A 383 4.34 27.33 -29.53
CA GLN A 383 4.17 25.90 -29.82
C GLN A 383 4.97 25.01 -28.87
N LEU A 384 6.25 25.32 -28.64
CA LEU A 384 7.13 24.53 -27.77
C LEU A 384 6.69 24.57 -26.30
N ASP A 385 6.18 25.71 -25.83
CA ASP A 385 5.59 25.82 -24.49
C ASP A 385 4.31 24.99 -24.37
N GLU A 386 3.48 24.90 -25.41
CA GLU A 386 2.27 24.08 -25.39
C GLU A 386 2.57 22.57 -25.48
N GLU A 387 3.52 22.17 -26.32
CA GLU A 387 4.06 20.80 -26.33
C GLU A 387 4.64 20.42 -24.95
N LYS A 388 5.27 21.36 -24.26
CA LYS A 388 5.80 21.14 -22.91
C LYS A 388 4.68 21.02 -21.87
N ARG A 389 3.65 21.87 -21.90
CA ARG A 389 2.46 21.76 -21.02
C ARG A 389 1.76 20.42 -21.20
N SER A 390 1.50 20.00 -22.45
CA SER A 390 0.86 18.71 -22.74
C SER A 390 1.71 17.51 -22.28
N ARG A 391 3.03 17.54 -22.47
CA ARG A 391 3.94 16.51 -21.92
C ARG A 391 3.90 16.43 -20.39
N SER A 392 3.87 17.58 -19.70
CA SER A 392 3.73 17.62 -18.24
C SER A 392 2.38 17.06 -17.77
N ALA A 393 1.27 17.39 -18.46
CA ALA A 393 -0.05 16.84 -18.14
C ALA A 393 -0.08 15.30 -18.30
N LEU A 394 0.46 14.78 -19.41
CA LEU A 394 0.58 13.33 -19.66
C LEU A 394 1.48 12.60 -18.65
N ALA A 395 2.48 13.29 -18.08
CA ALA A 395 3.31 12.73 -17.01
C ALA A 395 2.48 12.56 -15.72
N VAL A 396 1.74 13.59 -15.32
CA VAL A 396 0.84 13.53 -14.15
C VAL A 396 -0.22 12.44 -14.32
N GLU A 397 -0.86 12.34 -15.49
CA GLU A 397 -1.84 11.30 -15.78
C GLU A 397 -1.24 9.87 -15.69
N ARG A 398 0.01 9.69 -16.14
CA ARG A 398 0.74 8.42 -15.95
C ARG A 398 1.03 8.10 -14.49
N ASP A 399 1.40 9.09 -13.69
CA ASP A 399 1.69 8.89 -12.28
C ASP A 399 0.42 8.53 -11.50
N ASP A 400 -0.71 9.19 -11.81
CA ASP A 400 -2.03 8.86 -11.26
C ASP A 400 -2.49 7.47 -11.67
N ALA A 401 -2.35 7.09 -12.95
CA ALA A 401 -2.65 5.75 -13.44
C ALA A 401 -1.76 4.68 -12.78
N THR A 402 -0.48 4.99 -12.56
CA THR A 402 0.47 4.11 -11.86
C THR A 402 0.11 3.96 -10.38
N LEU A 403 -0.31 5.04 -9.71
CA LEU A 403 -0.80 5.03 -8.35
C LEU A 403 -2.10 4.21 -8.22
N ALA A 404 -3.04 4.37 -9.15
CA ALA A 404 -4.27 3.59 -9.21
C ALA A 404 -3.99 2.09 -9.42
N SER A 405 -3.09 1.76 -10.34
CA SER A 405 -2.62 0.38 -10.58
C SER A 405 -2.00 -0.23 -9.31
N ARG A 406 -1.10 0.49 -8.63
CA ARG A 406 -0.51 0.05 -7.33
C ARG A 406 -1.56 -0.15 -6.23
N LYS A 407 -2.62 0.67 -6.18
CA LYS A 407 -3.74 0.51 -5.23
C LYS A 407 -4.57 -0.74 -5.55
N LEU A 408 -4.86 -1.00 -6.82
CA LEU A 408 -5.57 -2.20 -7.27
C LEU A 408 -4.75 -3.47 -7.00
N GLN A 409 -3.45 -3.46 -7.31
CA GLN A 409 -2.52 -4.56 -7.04
C GLN A 409 -2.52 -4.94 -5.56
N LYS A 410 -2.42 -3.98 -4.63
CA LYS A 410 -2.54 -4.23 -3.18
C LYS A 410 -3.90 -4.79 -2.76
N LYS A 411 -4.98 -4.47 -3.48
CA LYS A 411 -6.31 -5.05 -3.23
C LYS A 411 -6.39 -6.50 -3.73
N VAL A 412 -5.80 -6.81 -4.89
CA VAL A 412 -5.68 -8.18 -5.42
C VAL A 412 -4.85 -9.05 -4.47
N GLU A 413 -3.71 -8.56 -3.97
CA GLU A 413 -2.87 -9.28 -3.00
C GLU A 413 -3.61 -9.63 -1.71
N ARG A 414 -4.41 -8.69 -1.16
CA ARG A 414 -5.26 -8.95 0.02
C ARG A 414 -6.33 -10.00 -0.26
N LEU A 415 -7.09 -9.85 -1.35
CA LEU A 415 -8.13 -10.81 -1.73
C LEU A 415 -7.55 -12.20 -2.02
N GLN A 416 -6.34 -12.28 -2.57
CA GLN A 416 -5.63 -13.53 -2.81
C GLN A 416 -5.18 -14.20 -1.49
N ALA A 417 -4.76 -13.42 -0.49
CA ALA A 417 -4.43 -13.92 0.85
C ALA A 417 -5.69 -14.43 1.58
N GLU A 418 -6.79 -13.67 1.54
CA GLU A 418 -8.10 -14.08 2.08
C GLU A 418 -8.61 -15.37 1.42
N LEU A 419 -8.54 -15.46 0.08
CA LEU A 419 -8.90 -16.66 -0.68
C LEU A 419 -8.05 -17.87 -0.28
N ASN A 420 -6.74 -17.68 -0.05
CA ASN A 420 -5.84 -18.74 0.38
C ASN A 420 -6.16 -19.20 1.82
N ALA A 421 -6.45 -18.27 2.74
CA ALA A 421 -6.89 -18.61 4.10
C ALA A 421 -8.21 -19.40 4.10
N MET A 422 -9.20 -18.98 3.28
CA MET A 422 -10.47 -19.70 3.12
C MET A 422 -10.27 -21.09 2.50
N ARG A 423 -9.32 -21.25 1.57
CA ARG A 423 -8.94 -22.57 1.02
C ARG A 423 -8.35 -23.49 2.08
N ILE A 424 -7.44 -22.99 2.92
CA ILE A 424 -6.83 -23.75 4.04
C ILE A 424 -7.91 -24.18 5.04
N SER A 425 -8.78 -23.25 5.47
CA SER A 425 -9.90 -23.58 6.34
C SER A 425 -10.85 -24.62 5.72
N THR A 426 -11.09 -24.54 4.41
CA THR A 426 -11.90 -25.54 3.68
C THR A 426 -11.23 -26.92 3.66
N THR A 427 -9.90 -27.00 3.52
CA THR A 427 -9.17 -28.28 3.61
C THR A 427 -9.16 -28.84 5.02
N ASP A 428 -9.02 -28.00 6.04
CA ASP A 428 -9.06 -28.42 7.45
C ASP A 428 -10.44 -28.95 7.83
N LEU A 429 -11.51 -28.26 7.44
CA LEU A 429 -12.89 -28.72 7.65
C LEU A 429 -13.18 -30.05 6.92
N LYS A 430 -12.63 -30.26 5.72
CA LYS A 430 -12.72 -31.56 5.02
C LYS A 430 -11.96 -32.67 5.77
N ALA A 431 -10.79 -32.38 6.32
CA ALA A 431 -10.04 -33.33 7.14
C ALA A 431 -10.79 -33.69 8.43
N GLN A 432 -11.34 -32.68 9.14
CA GLN A 432 -12.18 -32.89 10.32
C GLN A 432 -13.45 -33.71 10.00
N LEU A 433 -14.09 -33.45 8.86
CA LEU A 433 -15.26 -34.23 8.41
C LEU A 433 -14.89 -35.69 8.11
N SER A 434 -13.74 -35.93 7.47
CA SER A 434 -13.22 -37.29 7.25
C SER A 434 -12.98 -38.01 8.58
N HIS A 435 -12.30 -37.35 9.52
CA HIS A 435 -12.03 -37.91 10.85
C HIS A 435 -13.33 -38.20 11.64
N THR A 436 -14.32 -37.31 11.55
CA THR A 436 -15.65 -37.51 12.15
C THR A 436 -16.37 -38.71 11.54
N ASN A 437 -16.25 -38.92 10.22
CA ASN A 437 -16.80 -40.10 9.55
C ASN A 437 -16.10 -41.40 10.00
N GLU A 438 -14.77 -41.42 10.14
CA GLU A 438 -14.06 -42.57 10.71
C GLU A 438 -14.47 -42.87 12.15
N LEU A 439 -14.62 -41.84 12.99
CA LEU A 439 -15.10 -42.00 14.36
C LEU A 439 -16.53 -42.56 14.36
N LYS A 440 -17.41 -42.09 13.48
CA LYS A 440 -18.76 -42.63 13.32
C LYS A 440 -18.76 -44.10 12.90
N ILE A 441 -17.88 -44.50 11.98
CA ILE A 441 -17.70 -45.91 11.60
C ILE A 441 -17.26 -46.74 12.81
N ARG A 442 -16.22 -46.32 13.54
CA ARG A 442 -15.74 -46.99 14.75
C ARG A 442 -16.84 -47.12 15.83
N VAL A 443 -17.66 -46.09 16.04
CA VAL A 443 -18.80 -46.13 16.96
C VAL A 443 -19.88 -47.12 16.48
N MET A 444 -20.15 -47.21 15.18
CA MET A 444 -21.08 -48.20 14.63
C MET A 444 -20.56 -49.64 14.80
N GLU A 445 -19.25 -49.87 14.62
CA GLU A 445 -18.60 -51.17 14.87
C GLU A 445 -18.62 -51.56 16.35
N GLN A 446 -18.36 -50.61 17.25
CA GLN A 446 -18.48 -50.80 18.70
C GLN A 446 -19.93 -51.12 19.11
N ASN A 447 -20.91 -50.36 18.62
CA ASN A 447 -22.33 -50.62 18.88
C ASN A 447 -22.77 -52.01 18.41
N ARG A 448 -22.32 -52.45 17.21
CA ARG A 448 -22.57 -53.81 16.73
C ARG A 448 -21.95 -54.87 17.64
N THR A 449 -20.73 -54.64 18.10
CA THR A 449 -20.04 -55.53 19.05
C THR A 449 -20.80 -55.61 20.38
N ILE A 450 -21.28 -54.48 20.91
CA ILE A 450 -22.11 -54.40 22.12
C ILE A 450 -23.44 -55.13 21.92
N GLU A 451 -24.09 -54.99 20.76
CA GLU A 451 -25.33 -55.69 20.43
C GLU A 451 -25.13 -57.21 20.40
N ASP A 452 -24.06 -57.70 19.76
CA ASP A 452 -23.74 -59.12 19.67
C ASP A 452 -23.31 -59.70 21.04
N GLN A 453 -22.56 -58.94 21.84
CA GLN A 453 -22.28 -59.27 23.25
C GLN A 453 -23.57 -59.31 24.09
N SER A 454 -24.50 -58.38 23.91
CA SER A 454 -25.78 -58.33 24.61
C SER A 454 -26.69 -59.52 24.23
N LYS A 455 -26.72 -59.90 22.95
CA LYS A 455 -27.38 -61.13 22.49
C LYS A 455 -26.74 -62.38 23.11
N SER A 456 -25.41 -62.40 23.26
CA SER A 456 -24.68 -63.50 23.92
C SER A 456 -25.00 -63.59 25.41
N LEU A 457 -24.95 -62.46 26.14
CA LEU A 457 -25.35 -62.36 27.54
C LEU A 457 -26.82 -62.79 27.75
N GLY A 458 -27.73 -62.36 26.87
CA GLY A 458 -29.13 -62.79 26.92
C GLY A 458 -29.33 -64.30 26.68
N LYS A 459 -28.47 -64.95 25.89
CA LYS A 459 -28.44 -66.43 25.77
C LYS A 459 -27.87 -67.07 27.03
N LEU A 460 -26.80 -66.50 27.59
CA LEU A 460 -26.14 -66.99 28.80
C LEU A 460 -27.08 -66.92 30.02
N GLU A 461 -27.80 -65.81 30.21
CA GLU A 461 -28.78 -65.65 31.29
C GLU A 461 -29.95 -66.62 31.13
N LYS A 462 -30.46 -66.83 29.91
CA LYS A 462 -31.46 -67.87 29.62
C LYS A 462 -30.95 -69.28 29.94
N ASN A 463 -29.66 -69.55 29.75
CA ASN A 463 -29.05 -70.84 30.11
C ASN A 463 -28.82 -70.96 31.62
N LYS A 464 -28.38 -69.89 32.30
CA LYS A 464 -28.28 -69.80 33.76
C LYS A 464 -29.63 -70.09 34.41
N VAL A 465 -30.72 -69.41 34.02
CA VAL A 465 -32.07 -69.67 34.54
C VAL A 465 -32.53 -71.12 34.30
N LYS A 466 -32.15 -71.75 33.19
CA LYS A 466 -32.42 -73.19 32.96
C LYS A 466 -31.62 -74.09 33.90
N VAL A 467 -30.35 -73.77 34.16
CA VAL A 467 -29.47 -74.50 35.09
C VAL A 467 -29.94 -74.32 36.53
N GLU A 468 -30.29 -73.10 36.95
CA GLU A 468 -30.87 -72.79 38.25
C GLU A 468 -32.18 -73.53 38.49
N LYS A 469 -33.08 -73.58 37.49
CA LYS A 469 -34.30 -74.40 37.56
C LYS A 469 -33.99 -75.89 37.74
N ARG A 470 -33.07 -76.45 36.95
CA ARG A 470 -32.64 -77.86 37.08
C ARG A 470 -32.01 -78.13 38.46
N LEU A 471 -31.17 -77.21 38.94
CA LEU A 471 -30.53 -77.30 40.25
C LEU A 471 -31.57 -77.26 41.39
N ALA A 472 -32.59 -76.41 41.27
CA ALA A 472 -33.70 -76.37 42.20
C ALA A 472 -34.50 -77.68 42.19
N THR A 473 -34.81 -78.24 41.01
CA THR A 473 -35.48 -79.55 40.90
C THR A 473 -34.65 -80.65 41.56
N VAL A 474 -33.37 -80.79 41.20
CA VAL A 474 -32.46 -81.79 41.78
C VAL A 474 -32.32 -81.60 43.30
N LYS A 475 -32.27 -80.35 43.79
CA LYS A 475 -32.26 -80.06 45.22
C LYS A 475 -33.54 -80.56 45.92
N THR A 476 -34.71 -80.33 45.33
CA THR A 476 -35.98 -80.84 45.90
C THR A 476 -36.08 -82.38 45.82
N GLU A 477 -35.59 -83.00 44.75
CA GLU A 477 -35.51 -84.46 44.62
C GLU A 477 -34.60 -85.05 45.71
N LEU A 478 -33.42 -84.46 45.93
CA LEU A 478 -32.48 -84.88 46.96
C LEU A 478 -33.06 -84.69 48.37
N GLN A 479 -33.73 -83.57 48.66
CA GLN A 479 -34.41 -83.34 49.95
C GLN A 479 -35.54 -84.35 50.19
N ASN A 480 -36.29 -84.72 49.14
CA ASN A 480 -37.31 -85.75 49.22
C ASN A 480 -36.72 -87.15 49.44
N GLN A 481 -35.59 -87.46 48.79
CA GLN A 481 -34.87 -88.72 48.99
C GLN A 481 -34.26 -88.80 50.40
N GLU A 482 -33.73 -87.70 50.92
CA GLU A 482 -33.25 -87.59 52.30
C GLU A 482 -34.39 -87.79 53.32
N HIS A 483 -35.58 -87.24 53.06
CA HIS A 483 -36.76 -87.47 53.90
C HIS A 483 -37.15 -88.96 53.91
N ARG A 484 -37.26 -89.59 52.74
CA ARG A 484 -37.57 -91.04 52.65
C ARG A 484 -36.56 -91.89 53.39
N ALA A 485 -35.26 -91.62 53.21
CA ALA A 485 -34.20 -92.33 53.92
C ALA A 485 -34.28 -92.13 55.45
N ARG A 486 -34.70 -90.95 55.92
CA ARG A 486 -34.97 -90.71 57.35
C ARG A 486 -36.22 -91.45 57.85
N ASP A 487 -37.29 -91.51 57.07
CA ASP A 487 -38.52 -92.25 57.43
C ASP A 487 -38.28 -93.76 57.47
N GLU A 488 -37.55 -94.30 56.48
CA GLU A 488 -37.10 -95.70 56.43
C GLU A 488 -36.21 -96.05 57.63
N LEU A 489 -35.27 -95.17 58.00
CA LEU A 489 -34.42 -95.35 59.18
C LEU A 489 -35.26 -95.35 60.47
N GLN A 490 -36.24 -94.45 60.62
CA GLN A 490 -37.15 -94.44 61.76
C GLN A 490 -38.07 -95.68 61.81
N GLN A 491 -38.44 -96.22 60.65
CA GLN A 491 -39.23 -97.46 60.57
C GLN A 491 -38.38 -98.68 60.97
N ALA A 492 -37.13 -98.75 60.52
CA ALA A 492 -36.16 -99.78 60.94
C ALA A 492 -35.87 -99.70 62.44
N GLN A 493 -35.69 -98.50 63.00
CA GLN A 493 -35.52 -98.29 64.44
C GLN A 493 -36.74 -98.79 65.25
N ARG A 494 -37.96 -98.46 64.83
CA ARG A 494 -39.20 -98.95 65.47
C ARG A 494 -39.30 -100.48 65.43
N LEU A 495 -38.98 -101.11 64.29
CA LEU A 495 -38.93 -102.57 64.18
C LEU A 495 -37.91 -103.19 65.13
N LEU A 496 -36.69 -102.65 65.16
CA LEU A 496 -35.61 -103.14 66.02
C LEU A 496 -35.94 -103.01 67.52
N GLN A 497 -36.62 -101.92 67.90
CA GLN A 497 -37.11 -101.70 69.27
C GLN A 497 -38.22 -102.69 69.64
N SER A 498 -39.12 -103.03 68.70
CA SER A 498 -40.15 -104.07 68.91
C SER A 498 -39.58 -105.50 69.02
N GLN A 499 -38.51 -105.79 68.27
CA GLN A 499 -37.79 -107.06 68.39
C GLN A 499 -37.02 -107.15 69.72
N ALA A 500 -36.43 -106.05 70.18
CA ALA A 500 -35.77 -105.98 71.48
C ALA A 500 -36.75 -106.23 72.65
N SER A 501 -37.98 -105.69 72.59
CA SER A 501 -38.99 -105.99 73.62
C SER A 501 -39.48 -107.44 73.57
N ALA A 502 -39.67 -108.01 72.38
CA ALA A 502 -40.03 -109.43 72.23
C ALA A 502 -38.92 -110.38 72.75
N MET A 503 -37.64 -110.06 72.50
CA MET A 503 -36.50 -110.77 73.08
C MET A 503 -36.49 -110.72 74.61
N ALA A 504 -36.79 -109.55 75.19
CA ALA A 504 -36.86 -109.39 76.65
C ALA A 504 -38.00 -110.22 77.28
N GLU A 505 -39.17 -110.30 76.63
CA GLU A 505 -40.27 -111.18 77.07
C GLU A 505 -39.88 -112.66 76.99
N LEU A 506 -39.19 -113.09 75.94
CA LEU A 506 -38.73 -114.47 75.79
C LEU A 506 -37.76 -114.87 76.90
N SER A 507 -36.75 -114.05 77.20
CA SER A 507 -35.81 -114.32 78.31
C SER A 507 -36.51 -114.31 79.69
N HIS A 508 -37.53 -113.48 79.90
CA HIS A 508 -38.33 -113.53 81.13
C HIS A 508 -39.15 -114.82 81.25
N ARG A 509 -39.65 -115.34 80.12
CA ARG A 509 -40.41 -116.60 80.06
C ARG A 509 -39.53 -117.82 80.24
N GLU A 510 -38.33 -117.82 79.67
CA GLU A 510 -37.29 -118.83 79.86
C GLU A 510 -36.89 -118.96 81.34
N LYS A 511 -36.65 -117.83 82.02
CA LYS A 511 -36.34 -117.82 83.45
C LYS A 511 -37.43 -118.51 84.30
N LYS A 512 -38.71 -118.22 84.04
CA LYS A 512 -39.84 -118.87 84.74
C LYS A 512 -39.91 -120.38 84.51
N LEU A 513 -39.54 -120.87 83.32
CA LEU A 513 -39.47 -122.30 83.01
C LEU A 513 -38.32 -122.98 83.77
N LEU A 514 -37.18 -122.31 83.91
CA LEU A 514 -36.03 -122.80 84.68
C LEU A 514 -36.35 -122.90 86.18
N ASP A 515 -37.01 -121.89 86.74
CA ASP A 515 -37.49 -121.88 88.12
C ASP A 515 -38.49 -123.04 88.36
N PHE A 516 -39.43 -123.28 87.43
CA PHE A 516 -40.41 -124.38 87.53
C PHE A 516 -39.76 -125.78 87.49
N CYS A 517 -38.78 -126.00 86.61
CA CYS A 517 -38.05 -127.28 86.55
C CYS A 517 -37.29 -127.58 87.85
N THR A 518 -36.79 -126.54 88.52
CA THR A 518 -36.08 -126.66 89.81
C THR A 518 -37.01 -127.15 90.93
N VAL A 519 -38.26 -126.69 90.96
CA VAL A 519 -39.27 -127.12 91.95
C VAL A 519 -39.67 -128.59 91.77
N ILE A 520 -39.87 -129.05 90.52
CA ILE A 520 -40.21 -130.45 90.24
C ILE A 520 -39.08 -131.41 90.66
N ALA A 521 -37.81 -131.02 90.44
CA ALA A 521 -36.66 -131.83 90.84
C ALA A 521 -36.62 -132.06 92.37
N GLN A 522 -36.93 -131.03 93.17
CA GLN A 522 -37.00 -131.14 94.63
C GLN A 522 -38.13 -132.07 95.10
N MET A 523 -39.30 -132.04 94.44
CA MET A 523 -40.45 -132.87 94.82
C MET A 523 -40.26 -134.37 94.56
N LEU A 524 -39.35 -134.77 93.66
CA LEU A 524 -39.13 -136.17 93.28
C LEU A 524 -38.02 -136.88 94.08
N GLY A 525 -37.55 -136.28 95.17
CA GLY A 525 -36.57 -136.89 96.08
C GLY A 525 -35.15 -137.06 95.48
N VAL A 526 -34.88 -136.44 94.33
CA VAL A 526 -33.56 -136.47 93.67
C VAL A 526 -32.80 -135.18 94.01
N ASN A 527 -32.05 -135.21 95.12
CA ASN A 527 -31.13 -134.12 95.47
C ASN A 527 -29.92 -134.10 94.52
N MET A 528 -30.06 -133.47 93.34
CA MET A 528 -28.94 -133.07 92.46
C MET A 528 -29.28 -131.85 91.60
N PRO A 529 -28.69 -130.67 91.88
CA PRO A 529 -28.39 -129.65 90.87
C PRO A 529 -26.91 -129.76 90.45
N ALA A 530 -26.51 -129.63 89.18
CA ALA A 530 -27.30 -129.35 87.98
C ALA A 530 -26.71 -130.09 86.75
N SER A 531 -27.52 -130.27 85.71
CA SER A 531 -27.21 -130.93 84.42
C SER A 531 -27.23 -132.48 84.38
N VAL A 532 -28.42 -133.08 84.39
CA VAL A 532 -28.71 -134.36 83.70
C VAL A 532 -30.09 -134.23 82.98
N PRO A 533 -30.30 -134.78 81.76
CA PRO A 533 -31.46 -134.42 80.92
C PRO A 533 -32.86 -134.85 81.41
N SER A 534 -33.86 -134.08 80.99
CA SER A 534 -35.28 -134.18 81.36
C SER A 534 -35.97 -135.52 81.08
N CYS A 535 -35.38 -136.40 80.27
CA CYS A 535 -35.93 -137.71 79.94
C CYS A 535 -35.93 -138.69 81.12
N GLU A 536 -34.98 -138.57 82.06
CA GLU A 536 -34.87 -139.47 83.21
C GLU A 536 -35.97 -139.20 84.26
N VAL A 537 -36.35 -137.92 84.39
CA VAL A 537 -37.46 -137.47 85.24
C VAL A 537 -38.80 -137.95 84.68
N ILE A 538 -38.99 -137.86 83.37
CA ILE A 538 -40.19 -138.35 82.67
C ILE A 538 -40.34 -139.87 82.85
N LYS A 539 -39.27 -140.65 82.66
CA LYS A 539 -39.31 -142.12 82.84
C LYS A 539 -39.65 -142.56 84.27
N ARG A 540 -39.25 -141.79 85.30
CA ARG A 540 -39.63 -142.08 86.69
C ARG A 540 -41.08 -141.69 87.02
N LEU A 541 -41.61 -140.65 86.35
CA LEU A 541 -43.04 -140.33 86.38
C LEU A 541 -43.88 -141.41 85.68
N GLU A 542 -43.43 -141.95 84.54
CA GLU A 542 -44.13 -143.02 83.82
C GLU A 542 -44.34 -144.30 84.65
N VAL A 543 -43.38 -144.68 85.51
CA VAL A 543 -43.51 -145.85 86.40
C VAL A 543 -44.53 -145.61 87.53
N LEU A 544 -44.68 -144.38 88.01
CA LEU A 544 -45.65 -144.00 89.06
C LEU A 544 -47.10 -143.89 88.54
N ILE A 545 -47.29 -143.73 87.22
CA ILE A 545 -48.61 -143.52 86.61
C ILE A 545 -49.34 -144.85 86.28
N HIS A 546 -48.66 -146.00 86.40
CA HIS A 546 -49.23 -147.33 86.09
C HIS A 546 -49.99 -148.01 87.25
N SER A 547 -50.21 -147.33 88.39
CA SER A 547 -51.00 -147.86 89.51
C SER A 547 -51.99 -146.83 90.08
N GLY A 548 -53.25 -146.91 89.66
CA GLY A 548 -54.38 -146.18 90.27
C GLY A 548 -54.93 -145.01 89.44
N HIS A 549 -56.01 -145.24 88.70
CA HIS A 549 -56.80 -144.17 88.05
C HIS A 549 -57.74 -143.48 89.05
N HIS A 550 -58.02 -142.17 88.86
CA HIS A 550 -59.35 -141.57 88.63
C HIS A 550 -59.41 -140.03 88.78
N PHE A 551 -60.22 -139.38 87.92
CA PHE A 551 -60.87 -138.06 88.08
C PHE A 551 -60.06 -136.75 87.81
N PRO A 552 -60.71 -135.58 87.53
CA PRO A 552 -60.33 -134.65 86.45
C PRO A 552 -60.30 -133.16 86.86
N LEU A 553 -60.20 -132.21 85.89
CA LEU A 553 -60.71 -130.81 85.81
C LEU A 553 -60.02 -130.15 84.56
N ALA A 554 -60.57 -129.30 83.68
CA ALA A 554 -61.59 -128.24 83.65
C ALA A 554 -61.05 -126.80 83.82
N ASN A 555 -61.04 -126.02 82.72
CA ASN A 555 -61.24 -124.55 82.55
C ASN A 555 -60.72 -124.14 81.15
N GLN A 556 -61.43 -123.44 80.25
CA GLN A 556 -62.29 -122.24 80.28
C GLN A 556 -61.56 -120.90 80.05
N CYS A 557 -62.31 -120.00 79.36
CA CYS A 557 -62.09 -118.59 78.99
C CYS A 557 -61.54 -118.35 77.57
N VAL A 558 -62.25 -117.81 76.56
CA VAL A 558 -63.40 -116.89 76.37
C VAL A 558 -62.94 -115.65 75.59
N VAL A 559 -63.73 -115.31 74.57
CA VAL A 559 -63.58 -114.18 73.63
C VAL A 559 -64.01 -112.87 74.27
N GLN A 560 -63.37 -111.73 73.94
CA GLN A 560 -64.13 -110.47 73.78
C GLN A 560 -63.47 -109.39 72.90
N HIS A 561 -64.33 -108.70 72.16
CA HIS A 561 -64.17 -107.37 71.56
C HIS A 561 -64.21 -106.29 72.65
N TYR A 562 -63.59 -105.11 72.46
CA TYR A 562 -64.17 -103.78 72.80
C TYR A 562 -63.32 -102.58 72.29
N GLN A 563 -63.93 -101.40 72.27
CA GLN A 563 -63.41 -100.09 71.79
C GLN A 563 -62.85 -99.23 72.94
N HIS A 564 -62.11 -98.14 72.61
CA HIS A 564 -61.91 -96.83 73.33
C HIS A 564 -60.46 -96.29 73.12
N HIS A 565 -60.09 -94.98 73.24
CA HIS A 565 -60.78 -93.68 73.15
C HIS A 565 -59.72 -92.52 72.98
N MET A 566 -60.11 -91.40 72.35
CA MET A 566 -59.83 -89.95 72.64
C MET A 566 -58.42 -89.36 72.98
N ALA A 567 -58.11 -88.27 72.24
CA ALA A 567 -57.68 -86.90 72.69
C ALA A 567 -56.28 -86.69 73.37
N LEU A 568 -55.56 -85.55 73.25
CA LEU A 568 -55.92 -84.12 73.42
C LEU A 568 -54.80 -83.15 72.93
N ILE A 569 -55.11 -81.83 72.88
CA ILE A 569 -54.23 -80.65 72.58
C ILE A 569 -53.65 -80.07 73.91
N PRO A 570 -52.66 -79.12 73.94
CA PRO A 570 -52.94 -77.65 74.01
C PRO A 570 -51.92 -76.76 73.21
N ASP A 571 -52.31 -75.66 72.53
CA ASP A 571 -52.64 -74.26 72.95
C ASP A 571 -51.48 -73.24 73.06
N ALA A 572 -51.80 -71.96 72.77
CA ALA A 572 -50.89 -70.81 72.56
C ALA A 572 -50.69 -69.95 73.86
N PRO A 573 -50.25 -68.64 73.90
CA PRO A 573 -50.71 -67.49 73.08
C PRO A 573 -49.73 -66.29 72.79
N ALA A 574 -50.22 -65.33 71.97
CA ALA A 574 -50.04 -63.84 71.93
C ALA A 574 -48.66 -63.17 72.24
N CYS A 575 -48.18 -62.10 71.58
CA CYS A 575 -48.76 -60.80 71.14
C CYS A 575 -47.79 -60.10 70.13
N SER A 576 -48.03 -58.97 69.44
CA SER A 576 -49.25 -58.28 68.93
C SER A 576 -48.91 -56.97 68.17
N ILE A 577 -49.61 -56.69 67.04
CA ILE A 577 -49.93 -55.33 66.49
C ILE A 577 -48.74 -54.52 65.88
N ILE A 578 -48.78 -54.02 64.63
CA ILE A 578 -49.44 -52.76 64.16
C ILE A 578 -50.00 -52.86 62.71
N THR A 579 -51.14 -52.20 62.50
CA THR A 579 -51.95 -51.94 61.28
C THR A 579 -51.31 -50.88 60.31
N ALA A 580 -51.80 -50.53 59.11
CA ALA A 580 -53.04 -50.76 58.34
C ALA A 580 -52.67 -50.96 56.83
N GLY A 581 -53.50 -51.43 55.88
CA GLY A 581 -54.86 -51.01 55.48
C GLY A 581 -54.82 -50.58 54.00
N SER A 582 -55.01 -51.49 53.04
CA SER A 582 -56.28 -51.80 52.34
C SER A 582 -56.78 -50.72 51.36
N THR A 583 -56.72 -51.02 50.05
CA THR A 583 -57.88 -51.07 49.12
C THR A 583 -57.46 -51.66 47.75
N GLY A 584 -58.40 -52.29 47.05
CA GLY A 584 -58.23 -52.86 45.69
C GLY A 584 -58.81 -51.97 44.58
N PRO A 585 -59.46 -52.54 43.54
CA PRO A 585 -58.79 -52.73 42.24
C PRO A 585 -59.56 -52.15 41.03
N GLU A 586 -58.98 -52.31 39.82
CA GLU A 586 -59.55 -51.98 38.48
C GLU A 586 -59.79 -50.47 38.21
N GLY A 587 -59.73 -49.92 36.99
CA GLY A 587 -59.53 -50.47 35.64
C GLY A 587 -59.02 -49.39 34.65
N PRO A 588 -59.08 -49.60 33.32
CA PRO A 588 -58.27 -48.88 32.32
C PRO A 588 -58.98 -47.67 31.66
N ILE A 589 -58.22 -46.82 30.95
CA ILE A 589 -58.62 -46.06 29.73
C ILE A 589 -57.36 -45.51 29.00
N HIS A 590 -57.48 -45.30 27.68
CA HIS A 590 -56.38 -44.99 26.75
C HIS A 590 -56.40 -43.47 26.31
N PRO A 591 -55.70 -42.99 25.26
CA PRO A 591 -54.88 -41.75 25.26
C PRO A 591 -55.63 -40.49 24.74
N PRO A 592 -54.96 -39.31 24.52
CA PRO A 592 -54.29 -39.07 23.22
C PRO A 592 -53.05 -38.11 23.16
N LEU A 593 -52.24 -38.35 22.12
CA LEU A 593 -51.45 -37.46 21.21
C LEU A 593 -50.90 -36.05 21.60
N THR A 594 -49.62 -35.85 21.22
CA THR A 594 -48.98 -34.64 20.59
C THR A 594 -48.86 -33.34 21.44
N THR A 595 -47.90 -32.43 21.24
CA THR A 595 -47.19 -32.01 20.01
C THR A 595 -45.69 -31.67 20.20
N THR A 596 -44.90 -31.92 19.16
CA THR A 596 -43.65 -31.19 18.84
C THR A 596 -43.93 -29.74 18.42
N THR A 597 -43.10 -28.79 18.86
CA THR A 597 -42.76 -27.61 18.02
C THR A 597 -41.33 -27.16 18.27
N THR A 598 -40.61 -26.87 17.18
CA THR A 598 -39.32 -26.18 17.16
C THR A 598 -39.47 -24.92 16.33
N THR A 599 -38.99 -23.78 16.84
CA THR A 599 -38.42 -22.65 16.08
C THR A 599 -37.60 -21.82 17.04
#